data_AF-A0A2H3E9K5-F1
#
_entry.id   AF-A0A2H3E9K5-F1
#
_cell.length_a   1.000
_cell.length_b   1.000
_cell.length_c   1.000
_cell.angle_alpha   90.00
_cell.angle_beta   90.00
_cell.angle_gamma   90.00
#
_symmetry.space_group_name_H-M   'P 1'
#
loop_
_entity.id
_entity.type
_entity.pdbx_description
1 polymer ?
#
loop_
_entity_poly.entity_id
_entity_poly.type
_entity_poly.pdbx_seq_one_letter_code
_entity_poly.pdbx_strand_id
1 'polypeptide(L)'
;MTILRLGLICHRWRSIVLTRPSLWSSIRIFIDVPANELSPRDRTRINKTSALYVRRSKNLPLTIDYTGDTDVVFGDLFQSRVRERVKHLRLQLPR
;
A
#
# COMPACT_ATOMS: atom_id res chain seq x y z
N MET A 1 2.73 6.02 -4.49
CA MET A 1 3.35 7.00 -3.56
C MET A 1 2.89 8.47 -3.77
N THR A 2 1.71 8.73 -4.32
CA THR A 2 1.29 10.10 -4.71
C THR A 2 0.40 10.81 -3.68
N ILE A 3 -0.52 10.09 -3.02
CA ILE A 3 -1.50 10.69 -2.08
C ILE A 3 -0.86 11.38 -0.87
N LEU A 4 0.23 10.83 -0.32
CA LEU A 4 0.91 11.43 0.84
C LEU A 4 1.53 12.78 0.50
N ARG A 5 2.03 12.96 -0.73
CA ARG A 5 2.64 14.22 -1.18
C ARG A 5 1.59 15.30 -1.40
N LEU A 6 0.39 14.94 -1.86
CA LEU A 6 -0.71 15.90 -2.02
C LEU A 6 -1.04 16.59 -0.69
N GLY A 7 -1.07 15.84 0.42
CA GLY A 7 -1.34 16.40 1.74
C GLY A 7 -0.28 17.36 2.29
N LEU A 8 0.88 17.47 1.63
CA LEU A 8 1.96 18.39 2.01
C LEU A 8 1.91 19.72 1.24
N ILE A 9 1.12 19.83 0.17
CA ILE A 9 1.10 21.03 -0.69
C ILE A 9 0.50 22.23 0.05
N CYS A 10 -0.73 22.08 0.55
CA CYS A 10 -1.41 23.11 1.34
C CYS A 10 -2.50 22.51 2.23
N HIS A 11 -3.05 23.33 3.14
CA HIS A 11 -4.10 22.90 4.06
C HIS A 11 -5.34 22.33 3.34
N ARG A 12 -5.72 22.90 2.20
CA ARG A 12 -6.86 22.41 1.40
C ARG A 12 -6.62 21.01 0.86
N TRP A 13 -5.45 20.75 0.29
CA TRP A 13 -5.09 19.40 -0.20
C TRP A 13 -4.99 18.40 0.94
N ARG A 14 -4.43 18.81 2.09
CA ARG A 14 -4.43 17.98 3.30
C ARG A 14 -5.86 17.59 3.70
N SER A 15 -6.78 18.55 3.77
CA SER A 15 -8.19 18.28 4.09
C SER A 15 -8.83 17.27 3.13
N ILE A 16 -8.64 17.43 1.83
CA ILE A 16 -9.15 16.51 0.80
C ILE A 16 -8.60 15.09 1.00
N VAL A 17 -7.28 14.97 1.20
CA VAL A 17 -6.60 13.70 1.42
C VAL A 17 -7.06 13.04 2.73
N LEU A 18 -7.35 13.81 3.77
CA LEU A 18 -7.80 13.27 5.06
C LEU A 18 -9.26 12.81 5.04
N THR A 19 -10.12 13.48 4.29
CA THR A 19 -11.58 13.26 4.36
C THR A 19 -12.12 12.29 3.32
N ARG A 20 -11.42 12.04 2.20
CA ARG A 20 -11.90 11.16 1.12
C ARG A 20 -11.32 9.74 1.20
N PRO A 21 -12.10 8.72 1.58
CA PRO A 21 -11.62 7.34 1.70
C PRO A 21 -11.24 6.70 0.35
N SER A 22 -11.89 7.12 -0.74
CA SER A 22 -11.63 6.61 -2.09
C SER A 22 -10.22 6.92 -2.60
N LEU A 23 -9.57 7.95 -2.05
CA LEU A 23 -8.16 8.24 -2.36
C LEU A 23 -7.20 7.21 -1.77
N TRP A 24 -7.66 6.36 -0.84
CA TRP A 24 -6.85 5.37 -0.14
C TRP A 24 -7.24 3.93 -0.49
N SER A 25 -8.18 3.72 -1.41
CA SER A 25 -8.67 2.39 -1.79
C SER A 25 -7.81 1.68 -2.84
N SER A 26 -6.75 2.33 -3.34
CA SER A 26 -5.80 1.72 -4.27
C SER A 26 -4.37 2.02 -3.81
N ILE A 27 -3.56 0.96 -3.66
CA ILE A 27 -2.15 1.07 -3.32
C ILE A 27 -1.33 0.32 -4.36
N ARG A 28 -0.25 0.98 -4.81
CA ARG A 28 0.79 0.40 -5.67
C ARG A 28 2.04 0.14 -4.83
N ILE A 29 2.48 -1.10 -4.79
CA ILE A 29 3.68 -1.57 -4.09
C ILE A 29 4.64 -2.11 -5.16
N PHE A 30 5.81 -1.48 -5.26
CA PHE A 30 6.87 -1.86 -6.19
C PHE A 30 8.10 -2.21 -5.36
N ILE A 31 8.63 -3.41 -5.55
CA ILE A 31 9.82 -3.93 -4.88
C ILE A 31 10.71 -4.52 -5.97
N ASP A 32 11.84 -3.87 -6.22
CA ASP A 32 12.82 -4.21 -7.25
C ASP A 32 13.97 -5.08 -6.73
N VAL A 33 13.91 -5.48 -5.47
CA VAL A 33 14.90 -6.35 -4.83
C VAL A 33 14.30 -7.72 -4.50
N PRO A 34 15.10 -8.80 -4.57
CA PRO A 34 14.71 -10.11 -4.07
C PRO A 34 14.27 -10.09 -2.60
N ALA A 35 13.45 -11.07 -2.19
CA ALA A 35 12.86 -11.08 -0.85
C ALA A 35 13.86 -11.13 0.32
N ASN A 36 14.99 -11.81 0.08
CA ASN A 36 16.11 -11.95 1.01
C ASN A 36 16.96 -10.68 1.12
N GLU A 37 16.90 -9.77 0.13
CA GLU A 37 17.63 -8.51 0.13
C GLU A 37 16.79 -7.33 0.66
N LEU A 38 15.50 -7.55 0.89
CA LEU A 38 14.61 -6.51 1.40
C LEU A 38 14.96 -6.16 2.85
N SER A 39 15.53 -4.96 3.04
CA SER A 39 15.98 -4.49 4.34
C SER A 39 14.83 -4.45 5.38
N PRO A 40 15.11 -4.67 6.68
CA PRO A 40 14.10 -4.53 7.73
C PRO A 40 13.43 -3.15 7.75
N ARG A 41 14.15 -2.11 7.33
CA ARG A 41 13.64 -0.74 7.23
C ARG A 41 12.59 -0.62 6.12
N ASP A 42 12.83 -1.21 4.96
CA ASP A 42 11.90 -1.19 3.84
C ASP A 42 10.65 -2.01 4.14
N ARG A 43 10.81 -3.19 4.75
CA ARG A 43 9.69 -3.99 5.28
C ARG A 43 8.81 -3.15 6.21
N THR A 44 9.43 -2.47 7.18
CA THR A 44 8.73 -1.59 8.13
C THR A 44 8.00 -0.44 7.41
N ARG A 45 8.63 0.16 6.41
CA ARG A 45 8.05 1.28 5.65
C ARG A 45 6.84 0.84 4.83
N ILE A 46 6.92 -0.31 4.16
CA ILE A 46 5.82 -0.84 3.36
C ILE A 46 4.67 -1.23 4.30
N ASN A 47 4.94 -1.89 5.43
CA ASN A 47 3.95 -2.23 6.46
C ASN A 47 3.22 -1.01 7.02
N LYS A 48 3.96 0.04 7.39
CA LYS A 48 3.34 1.30 7.88
C LYS A 48 2.48 1.96 6.81
N THR A 49 2.92 1.90 5.56
CA THR A 49 2.19 2.48 4.43
C THR A 49 0.92 1.68 4.12
N SER A 50 0.99 0.36 4.05
CA SER A 50 -0.17 -0.50 3.79
C SER A 50 -1.23 -0.36 4.90
N ALA A 51 -0.81 -0.38 6.17
CA ALA A 51 -1.69 -0.16 7.32
C ALA A 51 -2.40 1.20 7.25
N LEU A 52 -1.71 2.25 6.80
CA LEU A 52 -2.31 3.57 6.62
C LEU A 52 -3.41 3.55 5.54
N TYR A 53 -3.18 2.92 4.39
CA TYR A 53 -4.18 2.80 3.32
C TYR A 53 -5.40 1.98 3.78
N VAL A 54 -5.17 0.89 4.53
CA VAL A 54 -6.27 0.11 5.14
C VAL A 54 -7.11 0.98 6.06
N ARG A 55 -6.47 1.71 6.99
CA ARG A 55 -7.20 2.55 7.94
C ARG A 55 -7.99 3.66 7.24
N ARG A 56 -7.42 4.28 6.22
CA ARG A 56 -8.00 5.46 5.56
C ARG A 56 -9.06 5.14 4.51
N SER A 57 -9.02 3.95 3.90
CA SER A 57 -10.06 3.49 2.97
C SER A 57 -11.40 3.15 3.65
N LYS A 58 -11.45 3.11 4.99
CA LYS A 58 -12.64 2.82 5.80
C LYS A 58 -13.28 1.48 5.42
N ASN A 59 -14.44 1.51 4.75
CA ASN A 59 -15.19 0.32 4.33
C ASN A 59 -15.08 0.04 2.83
N LEU A 60 -14.32 0.86 2.08
CA LEU A 60 -14.17 0.66 0.64
C LEU A 60 -13.27 -0.54 0.34
N PRO A 61 -13.54 -1.31 -0.72
CA PRO A 61 -12.64 -2.37 -1.15
C PRO A 61 -11.22 -1.84 -1.43
N LEU A 62 -10.19 -2.58 -1.02
CA LEU A 62 -8.81 -2.25 -1.33
C LEU A 62 -8.34 -2.98 -2.58
N THR A 63 -7.71 -2.24 -3.48
CA THR A 63 -6.99 -2.77 -4.64
C THR A 63 -5.50 -2.65 -4.38
N ILE A 64 -4.79 -3.77 -4.49
CA ILE A 64 -3.33 -3.81 -4.31
C ILE A 64 -2.72 -4.24 -5.62
N ASP A 65 -2.02 -3.30 -6.25
CA ASP A 65 -1.19 -3.55 -7.42
C ASP A 65 0.23 -3.77 -6.91
N TYR A 66 0.72 -5.00 -7.07
CA TYR A 66 2.03 -5.43 -6.61
C TYR A 66 2.94 -5.79 -7.80
N THR A 67 4.17 -5.32 -7.73
CA THR A 67 5.22 -5.67 -8.69
C THR A 67 6.50 -5.95 -7.91
N GLY A 68 7.05 -7.15 -8.08
CA GLY A 68 8.25 -7.59 -7.37
C GLY A 68 8.25 -9.09 -7.14
N ASP A 69 9.21 -9.55 -6.34
CA ASP A 69 9.31 -10.94 -5.92
C ASP A 69 8.09 -11.35 -5.07
N THR A 70 7.39 -12.41 -5.45
CA THR A 70 6.15 -12.84 -4.78
C THR A 70 6.36 -13.30 -3.35
N ASP A 71 7.56 -13.77 -3.01
CA ASP A 71 7.86 -14.31 -1.67
C ASP A 71 7.81 -13.22 -0.59
N VAL A 72 8.01 -11.96 -0.98
CA VAL A 72 7.86 -10.78 -0.10
C VAL A 72 6.41 -10.52 0.29
N VAL A 73 5.48 -10.76 -0.63
CA VAL A 73 4.05 -10.39 -0.47
C VAL A 73 3.40 -11.23 0.61
N PHE A 74 3.72 -12.52 0.65
CA PHE A 74 2.94 -13.51 1.38
C PHE A 74 3.50 -13.83 2.77
N GLY A 75 4.78 -13.51 3.05
CA GLY A 75 5.44 -13.80 4.33
C GLY A 75 4.96 -12.94 5.51
N ASP A 76 5.09 -11.61 5.41
CA ASP A 76 4.89 -10.70 6.56
C ASP A 76 4.04 -9.45 6.26
N LEU A 77 3.84 -9.13 4.98
CA LEU A 77 3.36 -7.82 4.52
C LEU A 77 1.83 -7.68 4.55
N PHE A 78 1.14 -8.80 4.45
CA PHE A 78 -0.31 -8.88 4.51
C PHE A 78 -0.77 -9.26 5.91
N GLN A 79 -0.87 -8.26 6.79
CA GLN A 79 -1.68 -8.36 8.01
C GLN A 79 -3.05 -8.98 7.67
N SER A 80 -3.61 -9.82 8.54
CA SER A 80 -4.90 -10.52 8.29
C SER A 80 -6.02 -9.59 7.82
N ARG A 81 -6.02 -8.34 8.33
CA ARG A 81 -6.98 -7.29 7.98
C ARG A 81 -6.84 -6.74 6.54
N VAL A 82 -5.65 -6.83 5.95
CA VAL A 82 -5.43 -6.54 4.53
C VAL A 82 -6.04 -7.67 3.71
N ARG A 83 -5.81 -8.94 4.07
CA ARG A 83 -6.33 -10.10 3.36
C ARG A 83 -7.85 -10.07 3.23
N GLU A 84 -8.57 -9.73 4.30
CA GLU A 84 -10.04 -9.63 4.31
C GLU A 84 -10.62 -8.58 3.35
N ARG A 85 -9.84 -7.54 3.02
CA ARG A 85 -10.35 -6.37 2.27
C ARG A 85 -9.83 -6.26 0.85
N VAL A 86 -8.92 -7.14 0.47
CA VAL A 86 -8.34 -7.16 -0.87
C VAL A 86 -9.27 -7.91 -1.79
N LYS A 87 -9.89 -7.17 -2.70
CA LYS A 87 -10.73 -7.78 -3.76
C LYS A 87 -9.92 -8.18 -4.98
N HIS A 88 -8.85 -7.44 -5.26
CA HIS A 88 -7.99 -7.69 -6.41
C HIS A 88 -6.52 -7.51 -6.00
N LEU A 89 -5.75 -8.59 -6.18
CA LEU A 89 -4.30 -8.59 -6.16
C LEU A 89 -3.82 -8.75 -7.60
N ARG A 90 -3.19 -7.72 -8.16
CA ARG A 90 -2.52 -7.83 -9.46
C ARG A 90 -1.04 -8.03 -9.20
N LEU A 91 -0.55 -9.21 -9.54
CA LEU A 91 0.88 -9.53 -9.56
C LEU A 91 1.39 -9.26 -10.97
N GLN A 92 2.34 -8.33 -11.10
CA GLN A 92 3.10 -8.17 -12.33
C GLN A 92 4.48 -8.80 -12.14
N LEU A 93 4.74 -9.86 -12.91
CA LEU A 93 6.06 -10.48 -12.98
C LEU A 93 7.04 -9.48 -13.64
N PRO A 94 8.28 -9.35 -13.11
CA PRO A 94 9.31 -8.58 -13.80
C PRO A 94 9.57 -9.20 -15.18
N ARG A 95 9.77 -8.36 -16.20
CA ARG A 95 10.15 -8.77 -17.56
C ARG A 95 11.60 -9.20 -17.60
#